data_AF-A0A1M2VXE6-F1
#
_entry.id   AF-A0A1M2VXE6-F1
#
_cell.length_a   1.000
_cell.length_b   1.000
_cell.length_c   1.000
_cell.angle_alpha   90.00
_cell.angle_beta   90.00
_cell.angle_gamma   90.00
#
_symmetry.space_group_name_H-M   'P 1'
#
loop_
_entity.id
_entity.type
_entity.pdbx_description
1 polymer ?
#
loop_
_entity_poly.entity_id
_entity_poly.type
_entity_poly.pdbx_seq_one_letter_code
_entity_poly.pdbx_strand_id
1 'polypeptide(L)'
;MACRDPKRAQDAREKLYRLLDKHISTLKKGTEDYAYAVAFRSSVRLDIERLDLSSVRSVLDFGKAVTQKYEYISHLIFNAGTATYSHLDILGFTYDLLIHPIDAIEHPRRNMQVNGVLTEDGLGYTWQCNVFGHYVLYRSVQPLLVACARKTNSPARVIWMSSLDAEPTFDLKEDWQLTKTMHSYNASKFQIELIAAELERRTLEGGAPSIPGGSAPNGEFHHYIVSPGITATNMSTLLNIPIPGYRYLMLAAFYIVRFIGSPHVLMSLYSAAVAAVHLALIPLLAIPTVHDTVHVPPEDIPWPSWHSYFGKFTRGAAPPRVLTLRFGAENDRWGNDRPGVMAVPVWEEYLDAGEQLLERFERLYQAFLLKEVGASATVTNRHAE
;
A
#
# COMPACT_ATOMS: atom_id res chain seq x y z
N MET A 1 -5.71 6.59 13.38
CA MET A 1 -6.32 6.05 12.14
C MET A 1 -6.73 7.21 11.25
N ALA A 2 -6.42 7.14 9.96
CA ALA A 2 -6.77 8.18 9.00
C ALA A 2 -7.88 7.67 8.07
N CYS A 3 -8.97 8.43 7.89
CA CYS A 3 -10.09 8.01 7.05
C CYS A 3 -10.87 9.20 6.50
N ARG A 4 -11.37 9.10 5.27
CA ARG A 4 -12.23 10.13 4.66
C ARG A 4 -13.65 10.15 5.22
N ASP A 5 -14.13 9.01 5.73
CA ASP A 5 -15.48 8.82 6.24
C ASP A 5 -15.45 8.70 7.78
N PRO A 6 -15.91 9.73 8.51
CA PRO A 6 -15.89 9.74 9.98
C PRO A 6 -16.71 8.60 10.61
N LYS A 7 -17.84 8.22 9.99
CA LYS A 7 -18.71 7.17 10.51
C LYS A 7 -18.04 5.81 10.38
N ARG A 8 -17.47 5.51 9.21
CA ARG A 8 -16.72 4.26 9.01
C ARG A 8 -15.51 4.17 9.93
N ALA A 9 -14.82 5.28 10.16
CA ALA A 9 -13.71 5.34 11.10
C ALA A 9 -14.14 5.06 12.54
N GLN A 10 -15.28 5.62 12.96
CA GLN A 10 -15.86 5.39 14.27
C GLN A 10 -16.29 3.93 14.44
N ASP A 11 -16.99 3.36 13.46
CA ASP A 11 -17.40 1.95 13.46
C ASP A 11 -16.18 1.01 13.55
N ALA A 12 -15.10 1.32 12.83
CA ALA A 12 -13.86 0.57 12.88
C ALA A 12 -13.19 0.67 14.25
N ARG A 13 -13.13 1.87 14.83
CA ARG A 13 -12.57 2.11 16.17
C ARG A 13 -13.26 1.26 17.24
N GLU A 14 -14.59 1.28 17.24
CA GLU A 14 -15.35 0.50 18.22
C GLU A 14 -15.18 -1.00 18.03
N LYS A 15 -15.14 -1.47 16.77
CA LYS A 15 -14.87 -2.88 16.47
C LYS A 15 -13.49 -3.31 16.97
N LEU A 16 -12.47 -2.46 16.83
CA LEU A 16 -11.11 -2.74 17.31
C LEU A 16 -11.05 -2.82 18.84
N TYR A 17 -11.67 -1.88 19.56
CA TYR A 17 -11.76 -1.97 21.02
C TYR A 17 -12.50 -3.24 21.46
N ARG A 18 -13.65 -3.53 20.84
CA ARG A 18 -14.41 -4.76 21.12
C ARG A 18 -13.62 -6.03 20.82
N LEU A 19 -12.81 -6.03 19.75
CA LEU A 19 -11.94 -7.15 19.41
C LEU A 19 -10.88 -7.38 20.49
N LEU A 20 -10.24 -6.32 20.97
CA LEU A 20 -9.26 -6.38 22.05
C LEU A 20 -9.89 -6.85 23.38
N ASP A 21 -11.05 -6.31 23.73
CA ASP A 21 -11.80 -6.71 24.93
C ASP A 21 -12.21 -8.19 24.86
N LYS A 22 -12.65 -8.66 23.68
CA LYS A 22 -12.94 -10.07 23.44
C LYS A 22 -11.68 -10.92 23.60
N HIS A 23 -10.54 -10.51 23.02
CA HIS A 23 -9.28 -11.26 23.17
C HIS A 23 -8.88 -11.39 24.65
N ILE A 24 -8.91 -10.31 25.42
CA ILE A 24 -8.60 -10.31 26.86
C ILE A 24 -9.51 -11.27 27.63
N SER A 25 -10.80 -11.32 27.28
CA SER A 25 -11.75 -12.24 27.93
C SER A 25 -11.43 -13.73 27.72
N THR A 26 -10.67 -14.07 26.67
CA THR A 26 -10.25 -15.45 26.40
C THR A 26 -8.96 -15.85 27.13
N LEU A 27 -8.22 -14.88 27.66
CA LEU A 27 -6.97 -15.13 28.38
C LEU A 27 -7.24 -15.60 29.81
N LYS A 28 -6.42 -16.53 30.30
CA LYS A 28 -6.52 -17.03 31.68
C LYS A 28 -6.08 -15.94 32.65
N LYS A 29 -6.97 -15.57 33.58
CA LYS A 29 -6.64 -14.60 34.64
C LYS A 29 -5.42 -15.04 35.46
N GLY A 30 -4.57 -14.10 35.80
CA GLY A 30 -3.34 -14.33 36.57
C GLY A 30 -2.12 -14.75 35.75
N THR A 31 -2.22 -14.87 34.43
CA THR A 31 -1.06 -15.04 33.55
C THR A 31 -0.42 -13.70 33.18
N GLU A 32 0.85 -13.73 32.76
CA GLU A 32 1.56 -12.55 32.26
C GLU A 32 0.87 -11.96 31.03
N ASP A 33 0.42 -12.80 30.09
CA ASP A 33 -0.33 -12.36 28.90
C ASP A 33 -1.59 -11.58 29.25
N TYR A 34 -2.35 -12.05 30.25
CA TYR A 34 -3.54 -11.36 30.72
C TYR A 34 -3.18 -10.00 31.33
N ALA A 35 -2.14 -9.95 32.17
CA ALA A 35 -1.67 -8.71 32.79
C ALA A 35 -1.21 -7.69 31.75
N TYR A 36 -0.42 -8.14 30.75
CA TYR A 36 0.02 -7.31 29.63
C TYR A 36 -1.17 -6.79 28.82
N ALA A 37 -2.10 -7.66 28.42
CA ALA A 37 -3.21 -7.26 27.56
C ALA A 37 -4.15 -6.27 28.26
N VAL A 38 -4.38 -6.42 29.57
CA VAL A 38 -5.13 -5.45 30.39
C VAL A 38 -4.41 -4.11 30.47
N ALA A 39 -3.09 -4.10 30.70
CA ALA A 39 -2.29 -2.88 30.74
C ALA A 39 -2.21 -2.18 29.37
N PHE A 40 -2.11 -2.95 28.28
CA PHE A 40 -2.19 -2.42 26.93
C PHE A 40 -3.56 -1.80 26.67
N ARG A 41 -4.64 -2.48 27.05
CA ARG A 41 -6.01 -1.99 26.86
C ARG A 41 -6.31 -0.70 27.62
N SER A 42 -5.71 -0.49 28.79
CA SER A 42 -5.90 0.74 29.58
C SER A 42 -5.11 1.94 29.03
N SER A 43 -4.07 1.69 28.23
CA SER A 43 -3.17 2.73 27.71
C SER A 43 -3.37 3.03 26.21
N VAL A 44 -3.81 2.05 25.42
CA VAL A 44 -3.99 2.19 23.97
C VAL A 44 -5.08 3.21 23.64
N ARG A 45 -4.76 4.16 22.76
CA ARG A 45 -5.69 5.18 22.26
C ARG A 45 -5.81 5.09 20.75
N LEU A 46 -7.03 4.86 20.28
CA LEU A 46 -7.38 4.89 18.86
C LEU A 46 -7.94 6.26 18.49
N ASP A 47 -7.06 7.14 18.03
CA ASP A 47 -7.43 8.46 17.51
C ASP A 47 -7.89 8.36 16.04
N ILE A 48 -8.84 9.20 15.67
CA ILE A 48 -9.35 9.31 14.29
C ILE A 48 -9.02 10.72 13.80
N GLU A 49 -8.39 10.78 12.63
CA GLU A 49 -8.09 12.03 11.93
C GLU A 49 -8.63 11.92 10.49
N ARG A 50 -9.25 12.98 9.99
CA ARG A 50 -9.86 12.97 8.66
C ARG A 50 -8.78 13.08 7.59
N LEU A 51 -8.81 12.18 6.61
CA LEU A 51 -7.86 12.18 5.50
C LEU A 51 -8.54 11.68 4.23
N ASP A 52 -8.59 12.52 3.20
CA ASP A 52 -8.98 12.14 1.85
C ASP A 52 -7.79 12.25 0.89
N LEU A 53 -7.32 11.10 0.40
CA LEU A 53 -6.18 11.04 -0.52
C LEU A 53 -6.54 11.56 -1.93
N SER A 54 -7.82 11.72 -2.24
CA SER A 54 -8.26 12.35 -3.50
C SER A 54 -8.23 13.88 -3.47
N SER A 55 -7.77 14.48 -2.35
CA SER A 55 -7.58 15.92 -2.19
C SER A 55 -6.22 16.23 -1.58
N VAL A 56 -5.29 16.83 -2.34
CA VAL A 56 -3.96 17.22 -1.86
C VAL A 56 -4.07 18.17 -0.66
N ARG A 57 -5.02 19.10 -0.70
CA ARG A 57 -5.31 19.98 0.44
C ARG A 57 -5.67 19.20 1.69
N SER A 58 -6.55 18.20 1.59
CA SER A 58 -6.87 17.34 2.74
C SER A 58 -5.65 16.63 3.30
N VAL A 59 -4.71 16.20 2.45
CA VAL A 59 -3.48 15.54 2.89
C VAL A 59 -2.53 16.52 3.60
N LEU A 60 -2.36 17.73 3.04
CA LEU A 60 -1.52 18.76 3.64
C LEU A 60 -2.06 19.22 5.01
N ASP A 61 -3.37 19.43 5.11
CA ASP A 61 -4.01 19.84 6.36
C ASP A 61 -3.92 18.73 7.42
N PHE A 62 -4.08 17.46 7.02
CA PHE A 62 -3.79 16.33 7.90
C PHE A 62 -2.34 16.33 8.39
N GLY A 63 -1.36 16.54 7.49
CA GLY A 63 0.05 16.59 7.84
C GLY A 63 0.37 17.68 8.85
N LYS A 64 -0.20 18.89 8.69
CA LYS A 64 -0.10 19.99 9.65
C LYS A 64 -0.67 19.60 11.02
N ALA A 65 -1.90 19.07 11.04
CA ALA A 65 -2.58 18.69 12.29
C ALA A 65 -1.80 17.61 13.06
N VAL A 66 -1.31 16.59 12.36
CA VAL A 66 -0.51 15.51 12.95
C VAL A 66 0.83 16.02 13.47
N THR A 67 1.51 16.90 12.73
CA THR A 67 2.78 17.53 13.16
C THR A 67 2.63 18.39 14.41
N GLN A 68 1.48 19.05 14.59
CA GLN A 68 1.19 19.81 15.80
C GLN A 68 0.82 18.93 16.99
N LYS A 69 0.21 17.77 16.73
CA LYS A 69 -0.37 16.90 17.77
C LYS A 69 0.62 15.88 18.35
N TYR A 70 1.54 15.38 17.54
CA TYR A 70 2.42 14.28 17.93
C TYR A 70 3.89 14.66 17.81
N GLU A 71 4.71 14.18 18.74
CA GLU A 71 6.14 14.49 18.77
C GLU A 71 6.97 13.72 17.74
N TYR A 72 6.50 12.53 17.36
CA TYR A 72 7.13 11.66 16.38
C TYR A 72 6.13 10.64 15.82
N ILE A 73 6.47 10.03 14.69
CA ILE A 73 5.77 8.88 14.11
C ILE A 73 6.77 7.74 13.97
N SER A 74 6.49 6.60 14.59
CA SER A 74 7.33 5.40 14.44
C SER A 74 6.95 4.56 13.23
N HIS A 75 5.67 4.58 12.84
CA HIS A 75 5.15 3.75 11.75
C HIS A 75 4.14 4.52 10.93
N LEU A 76 4.30 4.49 9.61
CA LEU A 76 3.38 5.06 8.64
C LEU A 76 2.97 3.97 7.65
N ILE A 77 1.70 3.55 7.70
CA ILE A 77 1.19 2.44 6.89
C ILE A 77 0.21 2.97 5.84
N PHE A 78 0.64 2.96 4.58
CA PHE A 78 -0.13 3.41 3.43
C PHE A 78 -1.01 2.29 2.88
N ASN A 79 -2.07 1.96 3.62
CA ASN A 79 -3.03 0.91 3.26
C ASN A 79 -4.13 1.38 2.28
N ALA A 80 -4.56 2.65 2.38
CA ALA A 80 -5.69 3.13 1.60
C ALA A 80 -5.40 3.05 0.10
N GLY A 81 -6.41 2.66 -0.68
CA GLY A 81 -6.31 2.59 -2.12
C GLY A 81 -7.68 2.38 -2.77
N THR A 82 -7.74 2.59 -4.07
CA THR A 82 -8.96 2.52 -4.88
C THR A 82 -8.62 2.02 -6.29
N ALA A 83 -9.66 1.79 -7.08
CA ALA A 83 -9.59 1.46 -8.50
C ALA A 83 -10.80 2.07 -9.21
N THR A 84 -10.68 2.34 -10.50
CA THR A 84 -11.76 2.83 -11.35
C THR A 84 -12.27 1.69 -12.22
N TYR A 85 -13.20 0.89 -11.70
CA TYR A 85 -13.81 -0.20 -12.47
C TYR A 85 -15.14 0.22 -13.09
N SER A 86 -15.42 -0.30 -14.29
CA SER A 86 -16.76 -0.23 -14.89
C SER A 86 -17.61 -1.42 -14.47
N HIS A 87 -17.06 -2.64 -14.57
CA HIS A 87 -17.76 -3.88 -14.28
C HIS A 87 -16.77 -5.07 -14.23
N LEU A 88 -17.22 -6.22 -13.75
CA LEU A 88 -16.58 -7.51 -14.00
C LEU A 88 -17.11 -8.08 -15.34
N ASP A 89 -16.23 -8.42 -16.28
CA ASP A 89 -16.60 -9.26 -17.44
C ASP A 89 -16.93 -10.67 -16.93
N ILE A 90 -18.20 -10.90 -16.59
CA ILE A 90 -18.67 -12.13 -15.93
C ILE A 90 -18.40 -13.36 -16.79
N LEU A 91 -18.63 -13.30 -18.10
CA LEU A 91 -18.46 -14.45 -18.99
C LEU A 91 -16.98 -14.79 -19.12
N GLY A 92 -16.14 -13.79 -19.37
CA GLY A 92 -14.69 -13.97 -19.41
C GLY A 92 -14.13 -14.44 -18.08
N PHE A 93 -14.60 -13.89 -16.96
CA PHE A 93 -14.16 -14.29 -15.63
C PHE A 93 -14.58 -15.72 -15.29
N THR A 94 -15.81 -16.11 -15.66
CA THR A 94 -16.27 -17.49 -15.45
C THR A 94 -15.43 -18.47 -16.26
N TYR A 95 -15.10 -18.13 -17.52
CA TYR A 95 -14.19 -18.93 -18.33
C TYR A 95 -12.81 -19.04 -17.69
N ASP A 96 -12.20 -17.91 -17.31
CA ASP A 96 -10.88 -17.89 -16.68
C ASP A 96 -10.89 -18.69 -15.37
N LEU A 97 -11.93 -18.56 -14.53
CA LEU A 97 -12.09 -19.30 -13.27
C LEU A 97 -12.23 -20.82 -13.48
N LEU A 98 -12.89 -21.26 -14.55
CA LEU A 98 -13.06 -22.69 -14.84
C LEU A 98 -11.78 -23.36 -15.36
N ILE A 99 -10.96 -22.63 -16.11
CA ILE A 99 -9.75 -23.17 -16.75
C ILE A 99 -8.50 -22.95 -15.90
N HIS A 100 -8.40 -21.78 -15.26
CA HIS A 100 -7.24 -21.32 -14.48
C HIS A 100 -7.68 -20.69 -13.15
N PRO A 101 -8.28 -21.47 -12.22
CA PRO A 101 -8.96 -20.91 -11.05
C PRO A 101 -8.08 -20.06 -10.12
N ILE A 102 -6.82 -20.45 -9.91
CA ILE A 102 -5.87 -19.69 -9.08
C ILE A 102 -5.55 -18.36 -9.77
N ASP A 103 -5.08 -18.42 -11.01
CA ASP A 103 -4.68 -17.25 -11.78
C ASP A 103 -5.84 -16.27 -12.00
N ALA A 104 -7.07 -16.76 -12.19
CA ALA A 104 -8.24 -15.91 -12.38
C ALA A 104 -8.57 -15.05 -11.14
N ILE A 105 -8.22 -15.54 -9.94
CA ILE A 105 -8.42 -14.82 -8.68
C ILE A 105 -7.20 -13.95 -8.33
N GLU A 106 -5.98 -14.46 -8.58
CA GLU A 106 -4.75 -13.74 -8.27
C GLU A 106 -4.45 -12.60 -9.25
N HIS A 107 -4.77 -12.81 -10.53
CA HIS A 107 -4.53 -11.88 -11.63
C HIS A 107 -5.81 -11.65 -12.46
N PRO A 108 -6.83 -10.99 -11.87
CA PRO A 108 -8.16 -10.89 -12.44
C PRO A 108 -8.25 -9.88 -13.60
N ARG A 109 -7.75 -10.27 -14.78
CA ARG A 109 -7.77 -9.46 -16.02
C ARG A 109 -9.17 -9.02 -16.49
N ARG A 110 -10.22 -9.62 -15.91
CA ARG A 110 -11.64 -9.40 -16.23
C ARG A 110 -12.29 -8.32 -15.39
N ASN A 111 -11.53 -7.72 -14.46
CA ASN A 111 -11.93 -6.50 -13.77
C ASN A 111 -11.77 -5.32 -14.73
N MET A 112 -12.83 -4.99 -15.46
CA MET A 112 -12.79 -3.95 -16.49
C MET A 112 -12.62 -2.57 -15.83
N GLN A 113 -11.52 -1.91 -16.17
CA GLN A 113 -11.18 -0.58 -15.66
C GLN A 113 -11.62 0.53 -16.62
N VAL A 114 -11.77 1.74 -16.08
CA VAL A 114 -12.09 2.97 -16.80
C VAL A 114 -10.87 3.89 -16.71
N ASN A 115 -10.44 4.43 -17.84
CA ASN A 115 -9.38 5.43 -17.94
C ASN A 115 -9.95 6.87 -17.88
N GLY A 116 -9.07 7.85 -17.74
CA GLY A 116 -9.43 9.28 -17.80
C GLY A 116 -10.18 9.83 -16.59
N VAL A 117 -10.37 9.05 -15.52
CA VAL A 117 -11.03 9.52 -14.30
C VAL A 117 -10.08 10.44 -13.52
N LEU A 118 -10.52 11.65 -13.21
CA LEU A 118 -9.75 12.66 -12.49
C LEU A 118 -10.34 12.95 -11.10
N THR A 119 -9.49 13.40 -10.18
CA THR A 119 -9.91 14.03 -8.92
C THR A 119 -10.30 15.49 -9.13
N GLU A 120 -10.82 16.14 -8.08
CA GLU A 120 -11.03 17.59 -8.05
C GLU A 120 -9.73 18.40 -8.17
N ASP A 121 -8.57 17.79 -7.87
CA ASP A 121 -7.26 18.40 -8.08
C ASP A 121 -6.82 18.36 -9.56
N GLY A 122 -7.60 17.73 -10.44
CA GLY A 122 -7.26 17.56 -11.86
C GLY A 122 -6.21 16.50 -12.14
N LEU A 123 -5.95 15.61 -11.18
CA LEU A 123 -4.97 14.52 -11.28
C LEU A 123 -5.69 13.18 -11.53
N GLY A 124 -4.99 12.21 -12.11
CA GLY A 124 -5.55 10.86 -12.28
C GLY A 124 -6.05 10.27 -10.95
N TYR A 125 -7.32 9.88 -10.88
CA TYR A 125 -8.00 9.51 -9.63
C TYR A 125 -7.33 8.34 -8.90
N THR A 126 -7.16 7.21 -9.61
CA THR A 126 -6.53 6.01 -9.05
C THR A 126 -5.08 6.29 -8.65
N TRP A 127 -4.34 7.00 -9.51
CA TRP A 127 -2.96 7.38 -9.28
C TRP A 127 -2.79 8.29 -8.05
N GLN A 128 -3.61 9.33 -7.93
CA GLN A 128 -3.57 10.24 -6.81
C GLN A 128 -3.88 9.50 -5.50
N CYS A 129 -4.95 8.70 -5.48
CA CYS A 129 -5.35 7.99 -4.28
C CYS A 129 -4.35 6.92 -3.84
N ASN A 130 -3.72 6.22 -4.78
CA ASN A 130 -2.86 5.06 -4.50
C ASN A 130 -1.38 5.42 -4.36
N VAL A 131 -0.92 6.51 -4.98
CA VAL A 131 0.52 6.82 -5.07
C VAL A 131 0.78 8.24 -4.58
N PHE A 132 0.31 9.25 -5.30
CA PHE A 132 0.73 10.63 -5.04
C PHE A 132 0.23 11.18 -3.71
N GLY A 133 -1.01 10.89 -3.31
CA GLY A 133 -1.55 11.28 -2.00
C GLY A 133 -0.75 10.69 -0.84
N HIS A 134 -0.30 9.44 -0.95
CA HIS A 134 0.59 8.83 0.03
C HIS A 134 1.98 9.45 0.02
N TYR A 135 2.51 9.80 -1.15
CA TYR A 135 3.77 10.55 -1.25
C TYR A 135 3.66 11.92 -0.58
N VAL A 136 2.61 12.70 -0.86
CA VAL A 136 2.35 14.00 -0.20
C VAL A 136 2.24 13.80 1.31
N LEU A 137 1.56 12.75 1.77
CA LEU A 137 1.45 12.43 3.19
C LEU A 137 2.81 12.14 3.81
N TYR A 138 3.59 11.23 3.22
CA TYR A 138 4.97 10.94 3.61
C TYR A 138 5.79 12.22 3.74
N ARG A 139 5.82 13.05 2.70
CA ARG A 139 6.58 14.31 2.68
C ARG A 139 6.13 15.26 3.79
N SER A 140 4.82 15.36 4.02
CA SER A 140 4.23 16.28 5.01
C SER A 140 4.54 15.88 6.46
N VAL A 141 4.74 14.59 6.74
CA VAL A 141 5.06 14.11 8.10
C VAL A 141 6.49 13.57 8.24
N GLN A 142 7.33 13.71 7.20
CA GLN A 142 8.71 13.23 7.19
C GLN A 142 9.53 13.73 8.40
N PRO A 143 9.41 15.00 8.86
CA PRO A 143 10.12 15.46 10.06
C PRO A 143 9.79 14.65 11.32
N LEU A 144 8.57 14.12 11.45
CA LEU A 144 8.17 13.28 12.58
C LEU A 144 8.78 11.88 12.53
N LEU A 145 9.05 11.36 11.32
CA LEU A 145 9.76 10.09 11.14
C LEU A 145 11.23 10.24 11.60
N VAL A 146 11.89 11.32 11.19
CA VAL A 146 13.25 11.65 11.65
C VAL A 146 13.28 11.89 13.17
N ALA A 147 12.27 12.57 13.71
CA ALA A 147 12.15 12.79 15.15
C ALA A 147 12.05 11.47 15.93
N CYS A 148 11.43 10.43 15.37
CA CYS A 148 11.36 9.11 15.99
C CYS A 148 12.77 8.56 16.21
N ALA A 149 13.59 8.45 15.17
CA ALA A 149 14.95 7.93 15.29
C ALA A 149 15.78 8.69 16.35
N ARG A 150 15.65 10.01 16.40
CA ARG A 150 16.35 10.85 17.38
C ARG A 150 15.86 10.63 18.82
N LYS A 151 14.56 10.42 19.02
CA LYS A 151 13.96 10.27 20.36
C LYS A 151 14.03 8.85 20.91
N THR A 152 13.89 7.84 20.04
CA THR A 152 13.79 6.43 20.43
C THR A 152 15.05 5.63 20.13
N ASN A 153 16.03 6.23 19.46
CA ASN A 153 17.23 5.56 18.96
C ASN A 153 16.89 4.34 18.08
N SER A 154 15.75 4.39 17.40
CA SER A 154 15.23 3.33 16.53
C SER A 154 14.60 3.95 15.28
N PRO A 155 15.01 3.52 14.06
CA PRO A 155 14.45 4.03 12.82
C PRO A 155 12.93 3.84 12.73
N ALA A 156 12.23 4.81 12.13
CA ALA A 156 10.82 4.67 11.81
C ALA A 156 10.61 3.79 10.55
N ARG A 157 9.37 3.40 10.28
CA ARG A 157 9.00 2.55 9.13
C ARG A 157 7.91 3.18 8.30
N VAL A 158 8.12 3.24 6.98
CA VAL A 158 7.12 3.63 5.99
C VAL A 158 6.75 2.39 5.18
N ILE A 159 5.52 1.93 5.33
CA ILE A 159 5.04 0.66 4.78
C ILE A 159 4.04 0.97 3.65
N TRP A 160 4.39 0.60 2.42
CA TRP A 160 3.66 0.90 1.21
C TRP A 160 2.83 -0.29 0.72
N MET A 161 1.51 -0.12 0.61
CA MET A 161 0.61 -1.22 0.18
C MET A 161 0.54 -1.34 -1.35
N SER A 162 1.39 -2.20 -1.91
CA SER A 162 1.30 -2.67 -3.30
C SER A 162 0.19 -3.74 -3.46
N SER A 163 0.29 -4.59 -4.47
CA SER A 163 -0.63 -5.67 -4.83
C SER A 163 0.14 -6.79 -5.51
N LEU A 164 -0.34 -8.03 -5.43
CA LEU A 164 0.21 -9.13 -6.23
C LEU A 164 0.12 -8.83 -7.74
N ASP A 165 -0.97 -8.18 -8.12
CA ASP A 165 -1.34 -7.78 -9.48
C ASP A 165 -0.72 -6.42 -9.89
N ALA A 166 0.53 -6.15 -9.46
CA ALA A 166 1.25 -4.94 -9.86
C ALA A 166 1.93 -5.16 -11.23
N GLU A 167 1.67 -4.26 -12.19
CA GLU A 167 2.20 -4.39 -13.56
C GLU A 167 2.66 -3.05 -14.15
N PRO A 168 3.70 -3.03 -15.00
CA PRO A 168 4.21 -1.82 -15.66
C PRO A 168 3.36 -1.42 -16.87
N THR A 169 2.06 -1.23 -16.68
CA THR A 169 1.10 -0.97 -17.76
C THR A 169 0.86 0.52 -17.98
N PHE A 170 1.93 1.31 -18.14
CA PHE A 170 1.84 2.76 -18.39
C PHE A 170 3.03 3.28 -19.20
N ASP A 171 2.90 4.46 -19.80
CA ASP A 171 4.04 5.16 -20.40
C ASP A 171 4.63 6.12 -19.37
N LEU A 172 5.91 5.96 -19.02
CA LEU A 172 6.59 6.78 -18.02
C LEU A 172 6.67 8.27 -18.42
N LYS A 173 6.77 8.57 -19.70
CA LYS A 173 6.91 9.94 -20.20
C LYS A 173 5.54 10.62 -20.28
N GLU A 174 4.59 9.92 -20.89
CA GLU A 174 3.32 10.45 -21.37
C GLU A 174 2.12 10.16 -20.47
N ASP A 175 2.20 9.17 -19.57
CA ASP A 175 1.08 8.73 -18.73
C ASP A 175 1.48 8.36 -17.30
N TRP A 176 2.48 9.04 -16.75
CA TRP A 176 2.90 8.83 -15.35
C TRP A 176 1.81 9.10 -14.31
N GLN A 177 0.74 9.85 -14.65
CA GLN A 177 -0.44 10.06 -13.80
C GLN A 177 -1.57 9.03 -14.04
N LEU A 178 -1.35 8.05 -14.91
CA LEU A 178 -2.26 6.92 -15.18
C LEU A 178 -3.66 7.35 -15.62
N THR A 179 -3.71 8.34 -16.49
CA THR A 179 -4.95 8.90 -17.06
C THR A 179 -5.32 8.25 -18.39
N LYS A 180 -4.35 7.68 -19.13
CA LYS A 180 -4.57 7.11 -20.46
C LYS A 180 -4.70 5.58 -20.41
N THR A 181 -3.91 4.92 -19.55
CA THR A 181 -3.91 3.47 -19.40
C THR A 181 -5.27 2.90 -18.97
N MET A 182 -5.62 1.74 -19.53
CA MET A 182 -6.77 0.93 -19.10
C MET A 182 -6.45 0.05 -17.89
N HIS A 183 -5.27 0.18 -17.28
CA HIS A 183 -4.82 -0.63 -16.15
C HIS A 183 -4.28 0.23 -15.00
N SER A 184 -4.94 1.38 -14.74
CA SER A 184 -4.49 2.36 -13.75
C SER A 184 -4.29 1.79 -12.34
N TYR A 185 -5.07 0.79 -11.93
CA TYR A 185 -4.86 0.08 -10.66
C TYR A 185 -3.51 -0.64 -10.66
N ASN A 186 -3.28 -1.56 -11.61
CA ASN A 186 -2.06 -2.37 -11.71
C ASN A 186 -0.82 -1.47 -11.84
N ALA A 187 -0.89 -0.46 -12.71
CA ALA A 187 0.17 0.52 -12.91
C ALA A 187 0.45 1.36 -11.65
N SER A 188 -0.59 1.74 -10.89
CA SER A 188 -0.40 2.48 -9.63
C SER A 188 0.33 1.64 -8.59
N LYS A 189 0.03 0.34 -8.51
CA LYS A 189 0.68 -0.59 -7.58
C LYS A 189 2.13 -0.82 -7.97
N PHE A 190 2.44 -0.91 -9.25
CA PHE A 190 3.83 -0.97 -9.71
C PHE A 190 4.58 0.35 -9.48
N GLN A 191 3.95 1.51 -9.67
CA GLN A 191 4.58 2.79 -9.31
C GLN A 191 4.92 2.89 -7.82
N ILE A 192 4.08 2.34 -6.92
CA ILE A 192 4.40 2.23 -5.49
C ILE A 192 5.72 1.46 -5.29
N GLU A 193 5.91 0.34 -5.99
CA GLU A 193 7.12 -0.47 -5.87
C GLU A 193 8.36 0.30 -6.35
N LEU A 194 8.25 1.01 -7.48
CA LEU A 194 9.31 1.85 -8.01
C LEU A 194 9.72 2.97 -7.03
N ILE A 195 8.76 3.74 -6.52
CA ILE A 195 9.07 4.87 -5.64
C ILE A 195 9.56 4.42 -4.27
N ALA A 196 9.04 3.31 -3.73
CA ALA A 196 9.44 2.82 -2.42
C ALA A 196 10.85 2.24 -2.46
N ALA A 197 11.21 1.52 -3.53
CA ALA A 197 12.57 1.04 -3.76
C ALA A 197 13.57 2.20 -3.88
N GLU A 198 13.24 3.22 -4.67
CA GLU A 198 14.10 4.38 -4.83
C GLU A 198 14.24 5.20 -3.54
N LEU A 199 13.16 5.38 -2.78
CA LEU A 199 13.21 6.05 -1.48
C LEU A 199 14.09 5.28 -0.47
N GLU A 200 13.99 3.95 -0.43
CA GLU A 200 14.87 3.12 0.42
C GLU A 200 16.33 3.23 -0.01
N ARG A 201 16.61 3.17 -1.31
CA ARG A 201 17.96 3.35 -1.85
C ARG A 201 18.57 4.67 -1.40
N ARG A 202 17.81 5.78 -1.49
CA ARG A 202 18.24 7.11 -1.03
C ARG A 202 18.49 7.18 0.47
N THR A 203 17.66 6.50 1.28
CA THR A 203 17.86 6.37 2.73
C THR A 203 19.17 5.66 3.05
N LEU A 204 19.47 4.55 2.35
CA LEU A 204 20.65 3.73 2.64
C LEU A 204 21.96 4.37 2.18
N GLU A 205 21.95 5.08 1.05
CA GLU A 205 23.14 5.72 0.49
C GLU A 205 23.53 7.03 1.21
N GLY A 206 22.70 7.56 2.11
CA GLY A 206 22.97 8.82 2.82
C GLY A 206 23.21 10.02 1.88
N GLY A 207 22.68 9.95 0.66
CA GLY A 207 23.10 10.79 -0.47
C GLY A 207 22.82 12.29 -0.33
N ALA A 208 23.64 13.10 -1.01
CA ALA A 208 23.51 14.56 -1.14
C ALA A 208 22.09 15.01 -1.57
N PRO A 209 21.65 16.25 -1.23
CA PRO A 209 20.28 16.69 -1.45
C PRO A 209 19.97 16.82 -2.95
N SER A 210 19.37 15.77 -3.53
CA SER A 210 18.69 15.85 -4.83
C SER A 210 17.27 16.42 -4.71
N ILE A 211 16.76 16.60 -3.48
CA ILE A 211 15.50 17.27 -3.18
C ILE A 211 15.80 18.55 -2.39
N PRO A 212 15.49 19.75 -2.92
CA PRO A 212 15.61 20.99 -2.17
C PRO A 212 14.76 20.94 -0.89
N GLY A 213 15.39 21.02 0.28
CA GLY A 213 14.71 21.10 1.58
C GLY A 213 14.44 19.77 2.30
N GLY A 214 14.95 18.63 1.80
CA GLY A 214 14.94 17.36 2.52
C GLY A 214 16.35 16.81 2.65
N SER A 215 16.94 16.86 3.84
CA SER A 215 18.14 16.06 4.12
C SER A 215 17.78 14.59 3.86
N ALA A 216 18.55 13.89 3.02
CA ALA A 216 18.43 12.44 2.96
C ALA A 216 18.69 11.90 4.37
N PRO A 217 17.79 11.07 4.92
CA PRO A 217 18.00 10.51 6.24
C PRO A 217 19.18 9.53 6.17
N ASN A 218 20.13 9.64 7.09
CA ASN A 218 21.17 8.64 7.34
C ASN A 218 20.55 7.42 8.06
N GLY A 219 19.58 6.75 7.42
CA GLY A 219 18.92 5.57 7.98
C GLY A 219 17.91 5.86 9.11
N GLU A 220 17.44 7.11 9.31
CA GLU A 220 16.43 7.39 10.36
C GLU A 220 15.06 6.76 10.11
N PHE A 221 14.75 6.34 8.88
CA PHE A 221 13.54 5.56 8.59
C PHE A 221 13.69 4.75 7.31
N HIS A 222 13.04 3.59 7.26
CA HIS A 222 13.09 2.67 6.13
C HIS A 222 11.76 2.57 5.39
N HIS A 223 11.82 2.32 4.09
CA HIS A 223 10.69 2.11 3.20
C HIS A 223 10.54 0.63 2.86
N TYR A 224 9.37 0.06 3.14
CA TYR A 224 9.07 -1.34 2.85
C TYR A 224 7.80 -1.47 2.03
N ILE A 225 7.72 -2.52 1.21
CA ILE A 225 6.57 -2.80 0.36
C ILE A 225 5.84 -4.02 0.91
N VAL A 226 4.52 -3.92 1.00
CA VAL A 226 3.65 -5.02 1.39
C VAL A 226 2.55 -5.28 0.37
N SER A 227 2.04 -6.50 0.36
CA SER A 227 0.80 -6.87 -0.31
C SER A 227 -0.13 -7.55 0.69
N PRO A 228 -1.41 -7.19 0.76
CA PRO A 228 -2.34 -7.75 1.73
C PRO A 228 -2.85 -9.14 1.33
N GLY A 229 -2.36 -9.72 0.23
CA GLY A 229 -3.00 -10.86 -0.41
C GLY A 229 -4.40 -10.50 -0.93
N ILE A 230 -5.23 -11.51 -1.14
CA ILE A 230 -6.57 -11.39 -1.71
C ILE A 230 -7.58 -11.74 -0.65
N THR A 231 -8.44 -10.79 -0.29
CA THR A 231 -9.50 -11.04 0.68
C THR A 231 -10.77 -10.27 0.34
N ALA A 232 -11.89 -10.72 0.89
CA ALA A 232 -13.19 -10.12 0.63
C ALA A 232 -13.32 -8.77 1.37
N THR A 233 -13.17 -7.67 0.64
CA THR A 233 -13.34 -6.31 1.18
C THR A 233 -14.54 -5.59 0.55
N ASN A 234 -14.67 -4.30 0.80
CA ASN A 234 -15.62 -3.46 0.06
C ASN A 234 -15.08 -3.03 -1.32
N MET A 235 -13.83 -3.36 -1.68
CA MET A 235 -13.32 -3.08 -3.03
C MET A 235 -14.11 -3.82 -4.11
N SER A 236 -14.66 -5.00 -3.81
CA SER A 236 -15.47 -5.76 -4.77
C SER A 236 -16.77 -5.05 -5.17
N THR A 237 -17.24 -4.06 -4.39
CA THR A 237 -18.41 -3.25 -4.80
C THR A 237 -18.11 -2.35 -5.98
N LEU A 238 -16.83 -2.04 -6.25
CA LEU A 238 -16.43 -1.23 -7.40
C LEU A 238 -16.63 -1.98 -8.72
N LEU A 239 -16.68 -3.31 -8.70
CA LEU A 239 -16.82 -4.16 -9.89
C LEU A 239 -18.26 -4.22 -10.44
N ASN A 240 -19.21 -3.48 -9.87
CA ASN A 240 -20.60 -3.35 -10.35
C ASN A 240 -21.24 -4.69 -10.78
N ILE A 241 -21.03 -5.76 -10.00
CA ILE A 241 -21.50 -7.11 -10.35
C ILE A 241 -23.03 -7.18 -10.19
N PRO A 242 -23.82 -7.38 -11.26
CA PRO A 242 -25.28 -7.34 -11.23
C PRO A 242 -25.94 -8.63 -10.69
N ILE A 243 -25.18 -9.52 -10.05
CA ILE A 243 -25.66 -10.81 -9.56
C ILE A 243 -26.08 -10.67 -8.09
N PRO A 244 -27.36 -10.89 -7.74
CA PRO A 244 -27.79 -10.90 -6.34
C PRO A 244 -26.99 -11.92 -5.52
N GLY A 245 -26.43 -11.47 -4.39
CA GLY A 245 -25.63 -12.35 -3.53
C GLY A 245 -24.25 -12.72 -4.06
N TYR A 246 -23.70 -12.02 -5.07
CA TYR A 246 -22.37 -12.30 -5.64
C TYR A 246 -21.25 -12.40 -4.59
N ARG A 247 -21.38 -11.71 -3.45
CA ARG A 247 -20.40 -11.78 -2.37
C ARG A 247 -20.28 -13.20 -1.79
N TYR A 248 -21.37 -13.96 -1.74
CA TYR A 248 -21.32 -15.38 -1.32
C TYR A 248 -20.64 -16.25 -2.38
N LEU A 249 -20.89 -15.98 -3.66
CA LEU A 249 -20.20 -16.68 -4.76
C LEU A 249 -18.69 -16.39 -4.76
N MET A 250 -18.31 -15.13 -4.56
CA MET A 250 -16.92 -14.71 -4.42
C MET A 250 -16.24 -15.40 -3.23
N LEU A 251 -16.90 -15.45 -2.07
CA LEU A 251 -16.37 -16.18 -0.91
C LEU A 251 -16.22 -17.67 -1.21
N ALA A 252 -17.21 -18.31 -1.85
CA ALA A 252 -17.11 -19.70 -2.25
C ALA A 252 -15.93 -19.96 -3.20
N ALA A 253 -15.74 -19.10 -4.21
CA ALA A 253 -14.58 -19.16 -5.11
C ALA A 253 -13.26 -19.01 -4.34
N PHE A 254 -13.17 -18.07 -3.39
CA PHE A 254 -11.99 -17.92 -2.55
C PHE A 254 -11.70 -19.16 -1.69
N TYR A 255 -12.71 -19.78 -1.10
CA TYR A 255 -12.54 -21.04 -0.36
C TYR A 255 -12.03 -22.17 -1.26
N ILE A 256 -12.56 -22.30 -2.47
CA ILE A 256 -12.12 -23.31 -3.45
C ILE A 256 -10.67 -23.05 -3.86
N VAL A 257 -10.35 -21.82 -4.26
CA VAL A 257 -9.00 -21.44 -4.74
C VAL A 257 -7.94 -21.62 -3.65
N ARG A 258 -8.26 -21.25 -2.41
CA ARG A 258 -7.38 -21.54 -1.26
C ARG A 258 -7.19 -23.04 -1.05
N PHE A 259 -8.27 -23.83 -1.15
CA PHE A 259 -8.20 -25.28 -0.96
C PHE A 259 -7.33 -25.99 -2.00
N ILE A 260 -7.40 -25.56 -3.27
CA ILE A 260 -6.57 -26.11 -4.36
C ILE A 260 -5.12 -25.60 -4.35
N GLY A 261 -4.77 -24.69 -3.42
CA GLY A 261 -3.38 -24.43 -3.06
C GLY A 261 -2.89 -22.99 -3.20
N SER A 262 -3.76 -22.02 -3.51
CA SER A 262 -3.33 -20.61 -3.48
C SER A 262 -2.94 -20.19 -2.06
N PRO A 263 -1.71 -19.71 -1.83
CA PRO A 263 -1.30 -19.17 -0.54
C PRO A 263 -1.76 -17.71 -0.34
N HIS A 264 -2.22 -17.06 -1.41
CA HIS A 264 -2.50 -15.63 -1.43
C HIS A 264 -3.96 -15.29 -1.17
N VAL A 265 -4.87 -16.28 -1.19
CA VAL A 265 -6.29 -16.08 -0.94
C VAL A 265 -6.64 -16.28 0.54
N LEU A 266 -6.94 -15.17 1.20
CA LEU A 266 -7.07 -15.04 2.65
C LEU A 266 -8.54 -14.90 3.08
N MET A 267 -8.92 -15.66 4.10
CA MET A 267 -10.32 -15.76 4.54
C MET A 267 -10.74 -14.66 5.53
N SER A 268 -9.83 -13.80 5.96
CA SER A 268 -10.12 -12.75 6.92
C SER A 268 -9.30 -11.48 6.68
N LEU A 269 -9.86 -10.35 7.14
CA LEU A 269 -9.12 -9.08 7.17
C LEU A 269 -7.94 -9.10 8.15
N TYR A 270 -7.98 -9.99 9.15
CA TYR A 270 -6.87 -10.20 10.07
C TYR A 270 -5.68 -10.82 9.34
N SER A 271 -5.93 -11.91 8.61
CA SER A 271 -4.94 -12.60 7.78
C SER A 271 -4.29 -11.65 6.78
N ALA A 272 -5.10 -10.81 6.11
CA ALA A 272 -4.60 -9.80 5.16
C ALA A 272 -3.71 -8.71 5.79
N ALA A 273 -3.82 -8.51 7.11
CA ALA A 273 -2.98 -7.55 7.82
C ALA A 273 -1.66 -8.16 8.31
N VAL A 274 -1.50 -9.49 8.29
CA VAL A 274 -0.36 -10.20 8.92
C VAL A 274 0.98 -9.70 8.40
N ALA A 275 1.16 -9.53 7.09
CA ALA A 275 2.44 -9.06 6.55
C ALA A 275 2.78 -7.62 6.97
N ALA A 276 1.81 -6.71 6.93
CA ALA A 276 2.00 -5.33 7.34
C ALA A 276 2.28 -5.20 8.84
N VAL A 277 1.55 -5.97 9.67
CA VAL A 277 1.77 -6.01 11.13
C VAL A 277 3.12 -6.66 11.45
N HIS A 278 3.49 -7.74 10.76
CA HIS A 278 4.77 -8.39 10.93
C HIS A 278 5.92 -7.42 10.64
N LEU A 279 5.90 -6.74 9.48
CA LEU A 279 6.89 -5.71 9.16
C LEU A 279 6.86 -4.50 10.09
N ALA A 280 5.73 -4.20 10.73
CA ALA A 280 5.66 -3.14 11.73
C ALA A 280 6.32 -3.55 13.06
N LEU A 281 6.47 -4.85 13.35
CA LEU A 281 6.88 -5.31 14.68
C LEU A 281 8.21 -6.08 14.71
N ILE A 282 8.60 -6.74 13.63
CA ILE A 282 9.84 -7.54 13.56
C ILE A 282 11.08 -6.67 13.80
N PRO A 283 12.16 -7.15 14.46
CA PRO A 283 13.41 -6.40 14.54
C PRO A 283 13.98 -6.07 13.16
N LEU A 284 14.56 -4.87 12.98
CA LEU A 284 15.08 -4.42 11.68
C LEU A 284 16.12 -5.39 11.08
N LEU A 285 17.01 -5.92 11.92
CA LEU A 285 18.05 -6.89 11.52
C LEU A 285 17.49 -8.24 11.03
N ALA A 286 16.22 -8.52 11.33
CA ALA A 286 15.55 -9.74 10.90
C ALA A 286 14.68 -9.52 9.65
N ILE A 287 14.60 -8.28 9.14
CA ILE A 287 13.92 -7.99 7.88
C ILE A 287 14.85 -8.42 6.75
N PRO A 288 14.45 -9.38 5.89
CA PRO A 288 15.25 -9.79 4.76
C PRO A 288 15.50 -8.62 3.80
N THR A 289 16.70 -8.54 3.24
CA THR A 289 17.10 -7.55 2.23
C THR A 289 17.39 -8.24 0.90
N VAL A 290 17.41 -7.47 -0.19
CA VAL A 290 17.77 -8.00 -1.52
C VAL A 290 19.16 -8.66 -1.52
N HIS A 291 20.08 -8.19 -0.68
CA HIS A 291 21.42 -8.76 -0.55
C HIS A 291 21.43 -10.12 0.17
N ASP A 292 20.57 -10.30 1.17
CA ASP A 292 20.53 -11.51 2.01
C ASP A 292 19.55 -12.56 1.46
N THR A 293 18.61 -12.18 0.59
CA THR A 293 17.60 -13.07 0.00
C THR A 293 17.91 -13.47 -1.45
N VAL A 294 19.11 -13.98 -1.70
CA VAL A 294 19.51 -14.48 -3.03
C VAL A 294 18.67 -15.71 -3.49
N HIS A 295 17.87 -16.28 -2.59
CA HIS A 295 17.03 -17.48 -2.82
C HIS A 295 15.54 -17.20 -3.06
N VAL A 296 15.14 -15.95 -3.34
CA VAL A 296 13.77 -15.63 -3.81
C VAL A 296 13.86 -15.09 -5.23
N PRO A 297 14.13 -15.95 -6.24
CA PRO A 297 14.33 -15.49 -7.60
C PRO A 297 12.99 -15.02 -8.21
N PRO A 298 12.96 -13.92 -8.96
CA PRO A 298 11.76 -13.52 -9.72
C PRO A 298 11.22 -14.63 -10.63
N GLU A 299 12.09 -15.52 -11.13
CA GLU A 299 11.72 -16.64 -12.00
C GLU A 299 10.99 -17.80 -11.30
N ASP A 300 11.01 -17.84 -9.96
CA ASP A 300 10.26 -18.85 -9.20
C ASP A 300 8.79 -18.43 -8.99
N ILE A 301 8.41 -17.23 -9.44
CA ILE A 301 7.02 -16.75 -9.40
C ILE A 301 6.29 -17.22 -10.67
N PRO A 302 5.28 -18.11 -10.55
CA PRO A 302 4.47 -18.49 -11.68
C PRO A 302 3.55 -17.33 -12.07
N TRP A 303 3.63 -16.89 -13.33
CA TRP A 303 2.74 -15.87 -13.89
C TRP A 303 1.81 -16.49 -14.93
N PRO A 304 0.53 -16.11 -14.99
CA PRO A 304 -0.35 -16.58 -16.05
C PRO A 304 -0.02 -15.91 -17.39
N SER A 305 -0.41 -16.57 -18.49
CA SER A 305 -0.07 -16.14 -19.86
C SER A 305 -0.52 -14.73 -20.25
N TRP A 306 -1.46 -14.14 -19.51
CA TRP A 306 -1.95 -12.79 -19.72
C TRP A 306 -1.30 -11.73 -18.83
N HIS A 307 -0.48 -12.12 -17.85
CA HIS A 307 0.24 -11.17 -17.01
C HIS A 307 1.48 -10.63 -17.74
N SER A 308 1.81 -9.36 -17.55
CA SER A 308 2.94 -8.70 -18.22
C SER A 308 4.30 -9.37 -17.91
N TYR A 309 4.38 -10.09 -16.80
CA TYR A 309 5.56 -10.86 -16.37
C TYR A 309 5.75 -12.20 -17.09
N PHE A 310 4.71 -12.71 -17.77
CA PHE A 310 4.76 -14.03 -18.37
C PHE A 310 5.89 -14.14 -19.40
N GLY A 311 6.73 -15.16 -19.23
CA GLY A 311 7.85 -15.43 -20.13
C GLY A 311 9.02 -14.44 -20.07
N LYS A 312 8.94 -13.39 -19.24
CA LYS A 312 10.00 -12.38 -19.08
C LYS A 312 11.09 -12.82 -18.11
N PHE A 313 10.73 -13.61 -17.12
CA PHE A 313 11.62 -14.05 -16.04
C PHE A 313 11.65 -15.58 -15.98
N THR A 314 12.18 -16.21 -17.03
CA THR A 314 12.24 -17.68 -17.13
C THR A 314 13.55 -18.23 -16.57
N ARG A 315 13.46 -19.37 -15.88
CA ARG A 315 14.61 -20.09 -15.32
C ARG A 315 15.61 -20.43 -16.44
N GLY A 316 16.82 -19.88 -16.38
CA GLY A 316 17.89 -20.09 -17.36
C GLY A 316 18.19 -18.91 -18.29
N ALA A 317 17.40 -17.83 -18.25
CA ALA A 317 17.82 -16.52 -18.76
C ALA A 317 18.89 -15.89 -17.83
N ALA A 318 19.57 -14.82 -18.26
CA ALA A 318 20.49 -14.08 -17.38
C ALA A 318 19.76 -13.73 -16.07
N PRO A 319 20.42 -13.84 -14.90
CA PRO A 319 19.74 -13.75 -13.61
C PRO A 319 19.00 -12.41 -13.52
N PRO A 320 17.67 -12.42 -13.33
CA PRO A 320 16.93 -11.18 -13.26
C PRO A 320 17.36 -10.39 -12.03
N ARG A 321 17.64 -9.10 -12.24
CA ARG A 321 17.98 -8.19 -11.14
C ARG A 321 16.73 -8.01 -10.28
N VAL A 322 16.89 -8.07 -8.97
CA VAL A 322 15.83 -7.79 -8.00
C VAL A 322 15.87 -6.29 -7.68
N LEU A 323 14.77 -5.59 -7.92
CA LEU A 323 14.61 -4.18 -7.59
C LEU A 323 14.47 -4.01 -6.07
N THR A 324 13.59 -4.81 -5.47
CA THR A 324 13.23 -4.74 -4.05
C THR A 324 12.45 -6.00 -3.65
N LEU A 325 12.07 -6.10 -2.37
CA LEU A 325 11.25 -7.19 -1.84
C LEU A 325 9.85 -6.69 -1.48
N ARG A 326 8.85 -7.48 -1.84
CA ARG A 326 7.45 -7.29 -1.47
C ARG A 326 7.05 -8.36 -0.45
N PHE A 327 6.60 -7.92 0.71
CA PHE A 327 6.16 -8.80 1.78
C PHE A 327 4.66 -9.07 1.67
N GLY A 328 4.29 -10.31 1.39
CA GLY A 328 2.90 -10.71 1.16
C GLY A 328 2.28 -11.34 2.41
N ALA A 329 1.00 -11.09 2.65
CA ALA A 329 0.24 -11.94 3.56
C ALA A 329 -0.08 -13.27 2.85
N GLU A 330 0.28 -14.38 3.48
CA GLU A 330 0.03 -15.72 2.97
C GLU A 330 -0.67 -16.58 4.03
N ASN A 331 -1.36 -17.61 3.58
CA ASN A 331 -1.82 -18.68 4.45
C ASN A 331 -1.61 -20.04 3.81
N ASP A 332 -1.59 -21.08 4.63
CA ASP A 332 -1.69 -22.44 4.11
C ASP A 332 -3.16 -22.84 3.84
N ARG A 333 -3.34 -24.02 3.26
CA ARG A 333 -4.67 -24.61 2.99
C ARG A 333 -5.53 -24.80 4.25
N TRP A 334 -4.94 -24.74 5.43
CA TRP A 334 -5.61 -24.89 6.73
C TRP A 334 -5.93 -23.53 7.39
N GLY A 335 -5.42 -22.44 6.83
CA GLY A 335 -5.66 -21.08 7.31
C GLY A 335 -4.64 -20.62 8.33
N ASN A 336 -3.47 -21.27 8.39
CA ASN A 336 -2.35 -20.80 9.19
C ASN A 336 -1.66 -19.66 8.43
N ASP A 337 -1.77 -18.45 8.98
CA ASP A 337 -1.23 -17.24 8.37
C ASP A 337 0.29 -17.13 8.57
N ARG A 338 1.00 -16.63 7.56
CA ARG A 338 2.43 -16.31 7.62
C ARG A 338 2.78 -15.11 6.74
N PRO A 339 3.83 -14.35 7.06
CA PRO A 339 4.42 -13.43 6.10
C PRO A 339 5.16 -14.23 5.01
N GLY A 340 4.89 -13.91 3.75
CA GLY A 340 5.64 -14.31 2.59
C GLY A 340 6.56 -13.21 2.09
N VAL A 341 7.53 -13.56 1.25
CA VAL A 341 8.46 -12.62 0.61
C VAL A 341 8.52 -12.96 -0.87
N MET A 342 8.39 -11.94 -1.70
CA MET A 342 8.46 -12.06 -3.15
C MET A 342 9.41 -11.00 -3.70
N ALA A 343 10.29 -11.39 -4.62
CA ALA A 343 11.14 -10.44 -5.31
C ALA A 343 10.33 -9.63 -6.32
N VAL A 344 10.55 -8.32 -6.35
CA VAL A 344 10.09 -7.44 -7.42
C VAL A 344 11.21 -7.36 -8.44
N PRO A 345 11.01 -7.86 -9.67
CA PRO A 345 12.07 -7.80 -10.69
C PRO A 345 12.31 -6.37 -11.18
N VAL A 346 13.54 -6.11 -11.61
CA VAL A 346 13.89 -4.93 -12.39
C VAL A 346 13.32 -5.08 -13.80
N TRP A 347 12.72 -4.01 -14.30
CA TRP A 347 12.35 -3.87 -15.70
C TRP A 347 13.35 -2.94 -16.38
N GLU A 348 13.96 -3.40 -17.48
CA GLU A 348 14.96 -2.62 -18.21
C GLU A 348 14.37 -1.29 -18.72
N GLU A 349 13.11 -1.31 -19.15
CA GLU A 349 12.39 -0.11 -19.60
C GLU A 349 12.11 0.90 -18.47
N TYR A 350 12.27 0.49 -17.20
CA TYR A 350 11.96 1.30 -16.01
C TYR A 350 13.13 1.42 -15.03
N LEU A 351 14.37 1.19 -15.48
CA LEU A 351 15.57 1.24 -14.63
C LEU A 351 15.64 2.50 -13.75
N ASP A 352 15.38 3.67 -14.34
CA ASP A 352 15.44 4.97 -13.66
C ASP A 352 14.04 5.55 -13.36
N ALA A 353 13.00 4.72 -13.46
CA ALA A 353 11.62 5.19 -13.35
C ALA A 353 11.29 5.70 -11.94
N GLY A 354 11.83 5.06 -10.89
CA GLY A 354 11.64 5.49 -9.51
C GLY A 354 12.13 6.92 -9.29
N GLU A 355 13.35 7.22 -9.74
CA GLU A 355 13.94 8.57 -9.65
C GLU A 355 13.14 9.60 -10.45
N GLN A 356 12.84 9.31 -11.72
CA GLN A 356 12.06 10.21 -12.58
C GLN A 356 10.66 10.49 -12.02
N LEU A 357 10.00 9.49 -11.43
CA LEU A 357 8.70 9.66 -10.78
C LEU A 357 8.83 10.56 -9.55
N LEU A 358 9.82 10.30 -8.67
CA LEU A 358 10.02 11.11 -7.47
C LEU A 358 10.33 12.58 -7.80
N GLU A 359 11.10 12.87 -8.84
CA GLU A 359 11.33 14.25 -9.29
C GLU A 359 10.05 14.93 -9.78
N ARG A 360 9.19 14.20 -10.50
CA ARG A 360 7.87 14.71 -10.92
C ARG A 360 6.97 14.94 -9.70
N PHE A 361 6.99 14.02 -8.73
CA PHE A 361 6.16 14.09 -7.53
C PHE A 361 6.59 15.24 -6.64
N GLU A 362 7.88 15.44 -6.41
CA GLU A 362 8.40 16.55 -5.61
C GLU A 362 8.04 17.89 -6.26
N ARG A 363 8.24 18.05 -7.58
CA ARG A 363 7.84 19.28 -8.28
C ARG A 363 6.35 19.56 -8.14
N LEU A 364 5.51 18.54 -8.28
CA LEU A 364 4.06 18.68 -8.14
C LEU A 364 3.68 19.02 -6.69
N TYR A 365 4.28 18.35 -5.70
CA TYR A 365 4.10 18.63 -4.28
C TYR A 365 4.42 20.09 -3.95
N GLN A 366 5.57 20.60 -4.40
CA GLN A 366 5.97 21.99 -4.20
C GLN A 366 4.99 22.98 -4.87
N ALA A 367 4.49 22.66 -6.07
CA ALA A 367 3.47 23.48 -6.72
C ALA A 367 2.17 23.58 -5.89
N PHE A 368 1.72 22.47 -5.29
CA PHE A 368 0.56 22.48 -4.39
C PHE A 368 0.83 23.26 -3.11
N LEU A 369 2.02 23.12 -2.50
CA LEU A 369 2.39 23.92 -1.32
C LEU A 369 2.34 25.41 -1.61
N LEU A 370 2.93 25.85 -2.73
CA LEU A 370 2.92 27.26 -3.14
C LEU A 370 1.51 27.79 -3.38
N LYS A 371 0.64 26.99 -4.01
CA LYS A 371 -0.76 27.33 -4.24
C LYS A 371 -1.53 27.54 -2.92
N GLU A 372 -1.31 26.69 -1.92
CA GLU A 372 -1.95 26.81 -0.61
C GLU A 372 -1.46 28.04 0.17
N VAL A 373 -0.16 28.35 0.11
CA VAL A 373 0.39 29.57 0.73
C VAL A 373 -0.19 30.83 0.07
N GLY A 374 -0.25 30.87 -1.26
CA GLY A 374 -0.84 32.00 -2.00
C GLY A 374 -2.34 32.19 -1.75
N ALA A 375 -3.09 31.09 -1.64
CA ALA A 375 -4.50 31.12 -1.28
C ALA A 375 -4.72 31.68 0.14
N SER A 376 -3.89 31.27 1.10
CA SER A 376 -3.95 31.76 2.49
C SER A 376 -3.68 33.27 2.58
N ALA A 377 -2.64 33.77 1.89
CA ALA A 377 -2.31 35.20 1.86
C ALA A 377 -3.44 36.06 1.25
N THR A 378 -4.10 35.55 0.20
CA THR A 378 -5.22 36.26 -0.46
C THR A 378 -6.46 36.36 0.44
N VAL A 379 -6.75 35.30 1.22
CA VAL A 379 -7.86 35.30 2.19
C VAL A 379 -7.56 36.23 3.38
N THR A 380 -6.31 36.31 3.82
CA THR A 380 -5.94 37.19 4.95
C THR A 380 -6.11 38.66 4.58
N ASN A 381 -5.77 39.04 3.34
CA ASN A 381 -5.96 40.42 2.85
C ASN A 381 -7.44 40.80 2.68
N ARG A 382 -8.33 39.88 2.31
CA ARG A 382 -9.77 40.16 2.17
C ARG A 382 -10.53 40.29 3.50
N HIS A 383 -9.93 39.88 4.61
CA HIS A 383 -10.48 40.09 5.96
C HIS A 383 -9.87 41.32 6.66
N ALA A 384 -8.89 41.96 6.04
CA ALA A 384 -8.23 43.18 6.54
C ALA A 384 -8.70 44.45 5.80
N GLU A 385 -9.57 44.31 4.79
CA GLU A 385 -10.38 45.38 4.17
C GLU A 385 -11.81 45.32 4.74
#